data_AF-A0A7J3M0F1-F1
#
_entry.id   AF-A0A7J3M0F1-F1
#
_cell.length_a   1.000
_cell.length_b   1.000
_cell.length_c   1.000
_cell.angle_alpha   90.00
_cell.angle_beta   90.00
_cell.angle_gamma   90.00
#
_symmetry.space_group_name_H-M   'P 1'
#
loop_
_entity.id
_entity.type
_entity.pdbx_description
1 polymer ?
#
loop_
_entity_poly.entity_id
_entity_poly.type
_entity_poly.pdbx_seq_one_letter_code
_entity_poly.pdbx_strand_id
1 'polypeptide(L)'
;MECYRILIQLLLLSLAIATVHPIYTESKDKLISILCIDSVGEPVVNAIVKIGREGEILYTGVTNSSGFLPKPIPRGIYHIEVESRNRTIYSGMVYAQDDIVKILCEVYKLTIIVNYLDIIPIVNAKITIIDTEYGRIVYSVDKLRIPYGFYIFSAEISTKLPKGVYEVVVESLNSEIGRVALTDNSTIRFTNVVSLDSILFIALLISTIISLILFILTIRR
;
A
#
# COMPACT_ATOMS: atom_id res chain seq x y z
N MET A 1 -1.78 83.09 -15.43
CA MET A 1 -2.67 81.90 -15.53
C MET A 1 -1.98 80.65 -16.09
N GLU A 2 -0.70 80.69 -16.49
CA GLU A 2 -0.01 79.51 -17.04
C GLU A 2 0.57 78.55 -15.97
N CYS A 3 0.97 79.08 -14.81
CA CYS A 3 1.58 78.27 -13.74
C CYS A 3 0.63 77.20 -13.16
N TYR A 4 -0.68 77.49 -13.13
CA TYR A 4 -1.71 76.57 -12.61
C TYR A 4 -1.96 75.38 -13.54
N ARG A 5 -1.82 75.57 -14.87
CA ARG A 5 -1.96 74.50 -15.86
C ARG A 5 -0.83 73.48 -15.75
N ILE A 6 0.39 73.95 -15.50
CA ILE A 6 1.58 73.09 -15.37
C ILE A 6 1.49 72.27 -14.07
N LEU A 7 1.03 72.89 -12.97
CA LEU A 7 0.86 72.19 -11.69
C LEU A 7 -0.20 71.07 -11.78
N ILE A 8 -1.31 71.32 -12.47
CA ILE A 8 -2.36 70.31 -12.68
C ILE A 8 -1.85 69.16 -13.56
N GLN A 9 -1.09 69.45 -14.62
CA GLN A 9 -0.52 68.41 -15.47
C GLN A 9 0.50 67.54 -14.72
N LEU A 10 1.35 68.14 -13.87
CA LEU A 10 2.27 67.38 -13.01
C LEU A 10 1.55 66.54 -11.96
N LEU A 11 0.46 67.06 -11.37
CA LEU A 11 -0.36 66.32 -10.41
C LEU A 11 -1.04 65.11 -11.06
N LEU A 12 -1.62 65.30 -12.25
CA LEU A 12 -2.25 64.21 -13.04
C LEU A 12 -1.23 63.16 -13.48
N LEU A 13 0.00 63.57 -13.83
CA LEU A 13 1.08 62.65 -14.19
C LEU A 13 1.54 61.82 -12.98
N SER A 14 1.63 62.42 -11.79
CA SER A 14 1.97 61.70 -10.56
C SER A 14 0.88 60.71 -10.14
N LEU A 15 -0.39 61.05 -10.37
CA LEU A 15 -1.53 60.17 -10.11
C LEU A 15 -1.55 58.99 -11.10
N ALA A 16 -1.22 59.23 -12.37
CA ALA A 16 -1.10 58.18 -13.38
C ALA A 16 0.03 57.19 -13.06
N ILE A 17 1.19 57.67 -12.59
CA ILE A 17 2.32 56.80 -12.21
C ILE A 17 1.98 55.97 -10.94
N ALA A 18 1.19 56.52 -10.02
CA ALA A 18 0.72 55.78 -8.84
C ALA A 18 -0.28 54.66 -9.21
N THR A 19 -1.05 54.82 -10.28
CA THR A 19 -1.98 53.78 -10.77
C THR A 19 -1.33 52.70 -11.65
N VAL A 20 -0.08 52.90 -12.09
CA VAL A 20 0.70 51.92 -12.87
C VAL A 20 1.80 51.29 -12.00
N HIS A 21 1.59 51.21 -10.69
CA HIS A 21 2.23 50.10 -9.98
C HIS A 21 1.52 48.83 -10.47
N PRO A 22 2.18 47.94 -11.24
CA PRO A 22 1.63 46.61 -11.38
C PRO A 22 1.47 46.09 -9.97
N ILE A 23 0.22 45.89 -9.55
CA ILE A 23 -0.07 45.06 -8.41
C ILE A 23 0.47 43.70 -8.83
N TYR A 24 1.70 43.43 -8.46
CA TYR A 24 2.27 42.10 -8.41
C TYR A 24 1.46 41.40 -7.31
N THR A 25 0.26 40.93 -7.65
CA THR A 25 -0.30 39.81 -6.94
C THR A 25 0.62 38.65 -7.28
N GLU A 26 1.67 38.48 -6.47
CA GLU A 26 2.12 37.14 -6.13
C GLU A 26 0.89 36.42 -5.57
N SER A 27 0.07 35.85 -6.46
CA SER A 27 -0.53 34.57 -6.16
C SER A 27 0.66 33.64 -6.00
N LYS A 28 1.22 33.62 -4.80
CA LYS A 28 2.17 32.62 -4.38
C LYS A 28 1.42 31.31 -4.58
N ASP A 29 1.68 30.65 -5.71
CA ASP A 29 0.96 29.45 -6.13
C ASP A 29 0.87 28.54 -4.92
N LYS A 30 -0.33 28.45 -4.33
CA LYS A 30 -0.47 27.76 -3.06
C LYS A 30 -0.11 26.32 -3.34
N LEU A 31 1.01 25.90 -2.77
CA LEU A 31 1.56 24.58 -3.01
C LEU A 31 0.73 23.55 -2.23
N ILE A 32 0.50 22.41 -2.87
CA ILE A 32 -0.29 21.32 -2.32
C ILE A 32 0.55 20.04 -2.25
N SER A 33 0.24 19.19 -1.29
CA SER A 33 0.89 17.90 -1.11
C SER A 33 0.02 16.78 -1.68
N ILE A 34 0.65 15.84 -2.40
CA ILE A 34 -0.01 14.62 -2.85
C ILE A 34 0.31 13.50 -1.85
N LEU A 35 -0.74 12.84 -1.37
CA LEU A 35 -0.68 11.69 -0.47
C LEU A 35 -1.30 10.48 -1.16
N CYS A 36 -0.51 9.45 -1.42
CA CYS A 36 -1.01 8.18 -1.95
C CYS A 36 -1.35 7.23 -0.80
N ILE A 37 -2.59 6.74 -0.78
CA ILE A 37 -3.10 5.82 0.23
C ILE A 37 -3.74 4.60 -0.43
N ASP A 38 -3.74 3.48 0.28
CA ASP A 38 -4.40 2.26 -0.15
C ASP A 38 -5.90 2.26 0.25
N SER A 39 -6.57 1.15 -0.03
CA SER A 39 -8.00 0.93 0.26
C SER A 39 -8.41 1.10 1.74
N VAL A 40 -7.47 1.04 2.69
CA VAL A 40 -7.73 1.23 4.13
C VAL A 40 -7.19 2.56 4.66
N GLY A 41 -6.72 3.44 3.77
CA GLY A 41 -6.19 4.74 4.13
C GLY A 41 -4.76 4.72 4.63
N GLU A 42 -4.05 3.59 4.51
CA GLU A 42 -2.64 3.51 4.89
C GLU A 42 -1.74 4.00 3.75
N PRO A 43 -0.57 4.56 4.05
CA PRO A 43 0.36 5.05 3.03
C PRO A 43 0.80 4.01 2.00
N VAL A 44 0.83 4.42 0.72
CA VAL A 44 1.49 3.67 -0.35
C VAL A 44 2.91 4.20 -0.51
N VAL A 45 3.88 3.38 -0.12
CA VAL A 45 5.31 3.73 -0.08
C VAL A 45 6.02 3.30 -1.36
N ASN A 46 7.01 4.07 -1.82
CA ASN A 46 7.83 3.78 -3.00
C ASN A 46 7.02 3.64 -4.31
N ALA A 47 5.88 4.33 -4.42
CA ALA A 47 5.12 4.41 -5.66
C ALA A 47 5.65 5.54 -6.53
N ILE A 48 5.79 5.28 -7.84
CA ILE A 48 6.16 6.28 -8.83
C ILE A 48 4.91 7.08 -9.16
N VAL A 49 4.97 8.40 -9.01
CA VAL A 49 3.88 9.32 -9.32
C VAL A 49 4.30 10.16 -10.52
N LYS A 50 3.55 10.08 -11.61
CA LYS A 50 3.68 10.92 -12.80
C LYS A 50 2.54 11.94 -12.79
N ILE A 51 2.89 13.21 -12.94
CA ILE A 51 1.94 14.31 -12.94
C ILE A 51 2.04 14.99 -14.29
N GLY A 52 0.93 15.00 -15.02
CA GLY A 52 0.84 15.62 -16.32
C GLY A 52 -0.28 16.64 -16.42
N ARG A 53 -0.18 17.48 -17.44
CA ARG A 53 -1.20 18.45 -17.86
C ARG A 53 -1.14 18.55 -19.38
N GLU A 54 -2.29 18.53 -20.04
CA GLU A 54 -2.39 18.72 -21.50
C GLU A 54 -1.50 17.75 -22.32
N GLY A 55 -1.28 16.53 -21.81
CA GLY A 55 -0.48 15.50 -22.47
C GLY A 55 1.03 15.56 -22.18
N GLU A 56 1.51 16.58 -21.46
CA GLU A 56 2.91 16.69 -21.04
C GLU A 56 3.11 16.23 -19.60
N ILE A 57 4.19 15.48 -19.33
CA ILE A 57 4.61 15.13 -17.96
C ILE A 57 5.36 16.32 -17.37
N LEU A 58 4.78 16.93 -16.34
CA LEU A 58 5.35 18.06 -15.63
C LEU A 58 6.30 17.63 -14.51
N TYR A 59 6.03 16.47 -13.91
CA TYR A 59 6.83 15.96 -12.79
C TYR A 59 6.71 14.44 -12.64
N THR A 60 7.82 13.83 -12.26
CA THR A 60 7.88 12.43 -11.82
C THR A 60 8.59 12.38 -10.47
N GLY A 61 8.00 11.68 -9.50
CA GLY A 61 8.59 11.50 -8.17
C GLY A 61 8.20 10.15 -7.57
N VAL A 62 8.76 9.87 -6.38
CA VAL A 62 8.52 8.62 -5.65
C VAL A 62 7.98 8.95 -4.26
N THR A 63 6.93 8.26 -3.82
CA THR A 63 6.34 8.47 -2.49
C THR A 63 7.26 7.99 -1.36
N ASN A 64 7.32 8.76 -0.28
CA ASN A 64 8.11 8.44 0.91
C ASN A 64 7.41 7.44 1.83
N SER A 65 8.00 7.16 3.01
CA SER A 65 7.45 6.23 4.02
C SER A 65 6.08 6.63 4.57
N SER A 66 5.70 7.90 4.46
CA SER A 66 4.40 8.44 4.85
C SER A 66 3.43 8.54 3.68
N GLY A 67 3.79 8.04 2.49
CA GLY A 67 2.95 8.04 1.28
C GLY A 67 2.91 9.38 0.55
N PHE A 68 3.67 10.37 1.01
CA PHE A 68 3.70 11.69 0.41
C PHE A 68 4.69 11.75 -0.75
N LEU A 69 4.30 12.50 -1.78
CA LEU A 69 5.22 12.96 -2.80
C LEU A 69 6.13 14.06 -2.21
N PRO A 70 7.47 13.95 -2.29
CA PRO A 70 8.37 14.89 -1.63
C PRO A 70 8.27 16.34 -2.12
N LYS A 71 7.93 16.52 -3.40
CA LYS A 71 7.81 17.84 -4.01
C LYS A 71 6.32 18.25 -4.05
N PRO A 72 5.92 19.32 -3.36
CA PRO A 72 4.58 19.85 -3.49
C PRO A 72 4.42 20.54 -4.85
N ILE A 73 3.19 20.60 -5.35
CA ILE A 73 2.87 21.13 -6.68
C ILE A 73 1.92 22.33 -6.56
N PRO A 74 1.88 23.25 -7.56
CA PRO A 74 0.86 24.29 -7.61
C PRO A 74 -0.56 23.71 -7.61
N ARG A 75 -1.53 24.49 -7.15
CA ARG A 75 -2.95 24.17 -7.35
C ARG A 75 -3.28 24.11 -8.84
N GLY A 76 -4.21 23.24 -9.20
CA GLY A 76 -4.70 23.15 -10.57
C GLY A 76 -5.30 21.80 -10.89
N ILE A 77 -5.49 21.56 -12.18
CA ILE A 77 -6.00 20.29 -12.69
C ILE A 77 -4.82 19.53 -13.32
N TYR A 78 -4.70 18.27 -12.94
CA TYR A 78 -3.62 17.40 -13.40
C TYR A 78 -4.17 16.01 -13.75
N HIS A 79 -3.55 15.38 -14.74
CA HIS A 79 -3.62 13.94 -14.91
C HIS A 79 -2.55 13.30 -14.02
N ILE A 80 -2.96 12.49 -13.05
CA ILE A 80 -2.03 11.79 -12.15
C ILE A 80 -2.07 10.31 -12.48
N GLU A 81 -0.90 9.74 -12.71
CA GLU A 81 -0.69 8.31 -12.82
C GLU A 81 0.21 7.86 -11.66
N VAL A 82 -0.20 6.81 -10.96
CA VAL A 82 0.58 6.22 -9.87
C VAL A 82 0.90 4.78 -10.24
N GLU A 83 2.17 4.42 -10.18
CA GLU A 83 2.67 3.09 -10.47
C GLU A 83 3.33 2.47 -9.24
N SER A 84 3.06 1.19 -8.99
CA SER A 84 3.78 0.40 -7.99
C SER A 84 4.06 -0.98 -8.54
N ARG A 85 5.30 -1.45 -8.34
CA ARG A 85 5.77 -2.75 -8.85
C ARG A 85 5.49 -2.93 -10.35
N ASN A 86 5.68 -1.89 -11.17
CA ASN A 86 5.39 -1.87 -12.62
C ASN A 86 3.90 -2.11 -12.99
N ARG A 87 2.96 -1.78 -12.10
CA ARG A 87 1.54 -1.70 -12.40
C ARG A 87 1.02 -0.31 -12.11
N THR A 88 0.17 0.20 -12.98
CA THR A 88 -0.61 1.40 -12.70
C THR A 88 -1.66 1.07 -11.64
N ILE A 89 -1.51 1.67 -10.46
CA ILE A 89 -2.40 1.52 -9.30
C ILE A 89 -3.36 2.70 -9.15
N TYR A 90 -3.19 3.76 -9.94
CA TYR A 90 -4.16 4.84 -10.10
C TYR A 90 -3.88 5.55 -11.43
N SER A 91 -4.93 5.97 -12.13
CA SER A 91 -4.81 6.87 -13.27
C SER A 91 -6.09 7.70 -13.38
N GLY A 92 -5.97 9.02 -13.40
CA GLY A 92 -7.14 9.89 -13.52
C GLY A 92 -6.87 11.38 -13.36
N MET A 93 -7.90 12.16 -13.64
CA MET A 93 -7.90 13.62 -13.47
C MET A 93 -8.12 13.98 -12.00
N VAL A 94 -7.29 14.88 -11.49
CA VAL A 94 -7.30 15.30 -10.09
C VAL A 94 -7.36 16.82 -10.00
N TYR A 95 -8.33 17.30 -9.23
CA TYR A 95 -8.51 18.72 -8.92
C TYR A 95 -7.74 19.04 -7.64
N ALA A 96 -6.52 19.51 -7.83
CA ALA A 96 -5.59 19.86 -6.77
C ALA A 96 -5.92 21.23 -6.17
N GLN A 97 -6.93 21.30 -5.31
CA GLN A 97 -7.36 22.54 -4.63
C GLN A 97 -7.09 22.53 -3.12
N ASP A 98 -7.16 21.36 -2.49
CA ASP A 98 -6.90 21.21 -1.06
C ASP A 98 -5.41 21.19 -0.76
N ASP A 99 -5.06 21.50 0.49
CA ASP A 99 -3.65 21.54 0.93
C ASP A 99 -3.02 20.13 0.89
N ILE A 100 -3.84 19.10 1.08
CA ILE A 100 -3.47 17.69 0.90
C ILE A 100 -4.49 17.02 -0.01
N VAL A 101 -4.01 16.54 -1.15
CA VAL A 101 -4.79 15.76 -2.10
C VAL A 101 -4.51 14.29 -1.89
N LYS A 102 -5.54 13.54 -1.50
CA LYS A 102 -5.44 12.09 -1.27
C LYS A 102 -5.75 11.35 -2.56
N ILE A 103 -4.84 10.49 -2.99
CA ILE A 103 -4.99 9.60 -4.12
C ILE A 103 -5.25 8.19 -3.57
N LEU A 104 -6.45 7.67 -3.82
CA LEU A 104 -6.82 6.32 -3.45
C LEU A 104 -6.31 5.34 -4.52
N CYS A 105 -5.27 4.59 -4.17
CA CYS A 105 -4.65 3.62 -5.06
C CYS A 105 -5.32 2.24 -4.92
N GLU A 106 -5.40 1.52 -6.04
CA GLU A 106 -5.81 0.12 -6.13
C GLU A 106 -4.71 -0.81 -5.59
N VAL A 107 -4.40 -0.65 -4.30
CA VAL A 107 -3.49 -1.47 -3.52
C VAL A 107 -4.28 -2.08 -2.37
N TYR A 108 -4.09 -3.39 -2.18
CA TYR A 108 -4.86 -4.16 -1.22
C TYR A 108 -3.93 -5.05 -0.39
N LYS A 109 -4.37 -5.35 0.83
CA LYS A 109 -3.71 -6.25 1.75
C LYS A 109 -4.09 -7.69 1.40
N LEU A 110 -3.10 -8.52 1.15
CA LEU A 110 -3.22 -9.97 1.09
C LEU A 110 -2.68 -10.57 2.38
N THR A 111 -3.54 -11.27 3.11
CA THR A 111 -3.19 -12.03 4.31
C THR A 111 -3.14 -13.52 3.97
N ILE A 112 -2.05 -14.17 4.33
CA ILE A 112 -1.80 -15.60 4.09
C ILE A 112 -1.71 -16.27 5.44
N ILE A 113 -2.55 -17.28 5.64
CA ILE A 113 -2.61 -18.09 6.87
C ILE A 113 -2.22 -19.52 6.52
N VAL A 114 -1.27 -20.10 7.26
CA VAL A 114 -0.76 -21.46 7.02
C VAL A 114 -0.87 -22.30 8.29
N ASN A 115 -1.94 -23.09 8.40
CA ASN A 115 -2.23 -23.92 9.57
C ASN A 115 -2.57 -25.35 9.13
N TYR A 116 -1.73 -26.33 9.46
CA TYR A 116 -2.04 -27.71 9.17
C TYR A 116 -3.31 -28.16 9.91
N LEU A 117 -4.26 -28.73 9.17
CA LEU A 117 -5.59 -29.12 9.66
C LEU A 117 -6.33 -27.99 10.39
N ASP A 118 -6.11 -26.74 9.98
CA ASP A 118 -6.64 -25.52 10.60
C ASP A 118 -6.21 -25.25 12.07
N ILE A 119 -5.41 -26.14 12.67
CA ILE A 119 -5.12 -26.12 14.10
C ILE A 119 -3.64 -25.86 14.39
N ILE A 120 -2.73 -26.39 13.56
CA ILE A 120 -1.30 -26.39 13.87
C ILE A 120 -0.59 -25.34 13.00
N PRO A 121 -0.08 -24.24 13.57
CA PRO A 121 0.57 -23.20 12.79
C PRO A 121 1.87 -23.70 12.14
N ILE A 122 2.05 -23.41 10.86
CA ILE A 122 3.28 -23.75 10.12
C ILE A 122 4.13 -22.51 9.93
N VAL A 123 5.09 -22.30 10.85
CA VAL A 123 5.96 -21.12 10.85
C VAL A 123 7.15 -21.24 9.89
N ASN A 124 7.60 -22.47 9.63
CA ASN A 124 8.76 -22.78 8.80
C ASN A 124 8.32 -23.20 7.38
N ALA A 125 7.38 -22.45 6.81
CA ALA A 125 6.99 -22.58 5.41
C ALA A 125 7.56 -21.43 4.60
N LYS A 126 8.08 -21.76 3.41
CA LYS A 126 8.44 -20.79 2.39
C LYS A 126 7.19 -20.38 1.64
N ILE A 127 6.93 -19.08 1.55
CA ILE A 127 5.82 -18.50 0.80
C ILE A 127 6.40 -17.74 -0.38
N THR A 128 5.92 -18.06 -1.58
CA THR A 128 6.23 -17.34 -2.81
C THR A 128 4.92 -16.83 -3.41
N ILE A 129 4.85 -15.53 -3.72
CA ILE A 129 3.71 -14.94 -4.43
C ILE A 129 4.15 -14.60 -5.84
N ILE A 130 3.44 -15.17 -6.80
CA ILE A 130 3.67 -15.03 -8.23
C ILE A 130 2.54 -14.19 -8.81
N ASP A 131 2.91 -13.15 -9.53
CA ASP A 131 1.99 -12.37 -10.33
C ASP A 131 1.63 -13.15 -11.59
N THR A 132 0.36 -13.53 -11.74
CA THR A 132 -0.08 -14.41 -12.85
C THR A 132 -0.10 -13.70 -14.20
N GLU A 133 -0.12 -12.37 -14.23
CA GLU A 133 -0.11 -11.59 -15.48
C GLU A 133 1.29 -11.57 -16.10
N TYR A 134 2.32 -11.37 -15.27
CA TYR A 134 3.72 -11.22 -15.72
C TYR A 134 4.61 -12.43 -15.41
N GLY A 135 4.09 -13.45 -14.73
CA GLY A 135 4.83 -14.66 -14.37
C GLY A 135 6.02 -14.44 -13.42
N ARG A 136 6.03 -13.33 -12.67
CA ARG A 136 7.16 -12.90 -11.83
C ARG A 136 6.87 -13.07 -10.35
N ILE A 137 7.91 -13.38 -9.58
CA ILE A 137 7.83 -13.41 -8.12
C ILE A 137 7.77 -11.97 -7.62
N VAL A 138 6.69 -11.62 -6.91
CA VAL A 138 6.48 -10.28 -6.34
C VAL A 138 6.72 -10.24 -4.84
N TYR A 139 6.76 -11.40 -4.18
CA TYR A 139 7.02 -11.52 -2.75
C TYR A 139 7.55 -12.91 -2.45
N SER A 140 8.54 -13.00 -1.56
CA SER A 140 9.07 -14.28 -1.08
C SER A 140 9.52 -14.14 0.36
N VAL A 141 9.18 -15.11 1.20
CA VAL A 141 9.61 -15.18 2.60
C VAL A 141 9.82 -16.64 2.99
N ASP A 142 10.83 -16.91 3.81
CA ASP A 142 11.16 -18.29 4.23
C ASP A 142 10.60 -18.65 5.62
N LYS A 143 10.05 -17.68 6.34
CA LYS A 143 9.47 -17.87 7.69
C LYS A 143 8.28 -16.95 7.93
N LEU A 144 7.21 -17.52 8.45
CA LEU A 144 6.06 -16.77 8.93
C LEU A 144 6.30 -16.30 10.37
N ARG A 145 5.66 -15.19 10.74
CA ARG A 145 5.62 -14.71 12.12
C ARG A 145 4.38 -15.25 12.80
N ILE A 146 4.47 -15.54 14.08
CA ILE A 146 3.30 -15.70 14.94
C ILE A 146 3.00 -14.30 15.50
N PRO A 147 1.92 -13.63 15.08
CA PRO A 147 1.69 -12.22 15.40
C PRO A 147 1.44 -11.96 16.90
N TYR A 148 1.13 -12.98 17.71
CA TYR A 148 0.80 -12.80 19.13
C TYR A 148 1.59 -13.75 20.01
N GLY A 149 2.29 -13.18 20.99
CA GLY A 149 2.89 -13.91 22.09
C GLY A 149 1.79 -14.64 22.88
N PHE A 150 1.90 -15.96 22.91
CA PHE A 150 1.24 -16.90 23.82
C PHE A 150 -0.17 -17.42 23.51
N TYR A 151 -0.98 -16.86 22.59
CA TYR A 151 -2.39 -17.33 22.47
C TYR A 151 -3.03 -17.43 21.07
N ILE A 152 -2.29 -17.39 19.95
CA ILE A 152 -2.90 -17.64 18.62
C ILE A 152 -2.16 -18.73 17.85
N PHE A 153 -2.91 -19.77 17.46
CA PHE A 153 -2.51 -20.97 16.69
C PHE A 153 -2.37 -20.70 15.19
N SER A 154 -2.06 -19.48 14.77
CA SER A 154 -2.08 -19.11 13.36
C SER A 154 -0.74 -18.57 12.90
N ALA A 155 -0.11 -19.25 11.94
CA ALA A 155 1.04 -18.69 11.22
C ALA A 155 0.48 -17.76 10.14
N GLU A 156 0.72 -16.46 10.29
CA GLU A 156 0.19 -15.43 9.41
C GLU A 156 1.30 -14.58 8.81
N ILE A 157 1.14 -14.21 7.55
CA ILE A 157 1.85 -13.08 6.98
C ILE A 157 0.92 -12.22 6.15
N SER A 158 1.16 -10.91 6.18
CA SER A 158 0.40 -9.93 5.43
C SER A 158 1.33 -9.09 4.55
N THR A 159 0.92 -8.82 3.33
CA THR A 159 1.67 -7.97 2.39
C THR A 159 0.70 -7.14 1.54
N LYS A 160 1.16 -5.97 1.09
CA LYS A 160 0.37 -5.09 0.21
C LYS A 160 0.78 -5.31 -1.23
N LEU A 161 -0.21 -5.51 -2.09
CA LEU A 161 -0.02 -5.77 -3.52
C LEU A 161 -0.99 -4.90 -4.33
N PRO A 162 -0.59 -4.46 -5.54
CA PRO A 162 -1.53 -3.91 -6.52
C PRO A 162 -2.72 -4.83 -6.76
N LYS A 163 -3.81 -4.27 -7.27
CA LYS A 163 -4.90 -5.05 -7.86
C LYS A 163 -4.36 -6.04 -8.89
N GLY A 164 -4.95 -7.23 -8.91
CA GLY A 164 -4.65 -8.24 -9.91
C GLY A 164 -4.78 -9.65 -9.37
N VAL A 165 -4.34 -10.62 -10.18
CA VAL A 165 -4.47 -12.04 -9.84
C VAL A 165 -3.10 -12.62 -9.50
N TYR A 166 -3.04 -13.29 -8.36
CA TYR A 166 -1.82 -13.84 -7.79
C TYR A 166 -1.96 -15.33 -7.52
N GLU A 167 -0.86 -16.06 -7.70
CA GLU A 167 -0.67 -17.40 -7.18
C GLU A 167 0.23 -17.33 -5.96
N VAL A 168 -0.20 -17.99 -4.89
CA VAL A 168 0.53 -18.11 -3.63
C VAL A 168 0.95 -19.57 -3.51
N VAL A 169 2.24 -19.80 -3.54
CA VAL A 169 2.86 -21.11 -3.36
C VAL A 169 3.41 -21.19 -1.95
N VAL A 170 2.97 -22.19 -1.19
CA VAL A 170 3.45 -22.45 0.16
C VAL A 170 4.18 -23.78 0.16
N GLU A 171 5.45 -23.79 0.59
CA GLU A 171 6.34 -24.95 0.54
C GLU A 171 6.91 -25.26 1.94
N SER A 172 6.84 -26.53 2.34
CA SER A 172 7.53 -27.09 3.50
C SER A 172 7.97 -28.53 3.19
N LEU A 173 7.45 -29.56 3.87
CA LEU A 173 7.68 -30.96 3.46
C LEU A 173 6.88 -31.33 2.20
N ASN A 174 5.74 -30.68 2.00
CA ASN A 174 4.94 -30.71 0.79
C ASN A 174 4.66 -29.28 0.31
N SER A 175 3.89 -29.14 -0.78
CA SER A 175 3.52 -27.86 -1.36
C SER A 175 2.01 -27.75 -1.54
N GLU A 176 1.47 -26.55 -1.33
CA GLU A 176 0.09 -26.20 -1.63
C GLU A 176 0.09 -24.87 -2.41
N ILE A 177 -0.77 -24.77 -3.43
CA ILE A 177 -0.88 -23.60 -4.30
C ILE A 177 -2.30 -23.06 -4.20
N GLY A 178 -2.42 -21.76 -3.96
CA GLY A 178 -3.68 -21.05 -3.88
C GLY A 178 -3.69 -19.87 -4.83
N ARG A 179 -4.81 -19.64 -5.52
CA ARG A 179 -4.99 -18.50 -6.42
C ARG A 179 -5.94 -17.49 -5.80
N VAL A 180 -5.59 -16.21 -5.88
CA VAL A 180 -6.39 -15.11 -5.32
C VAL A 180 -6.49 -13.96 -6.33
N ALA A 181 -7.72 -13.51 -6.57
CA ALA A 181 -7.98 -12.25 -7.24
C ALA A 181 -8.07 -11.15 -6.18
N LEU A 182 -7.17 -10.18 -6.26
CA LEU A 182 -7.04 -9.10 -5.29
C LEU A 182 -7.78 -7.87 -5.81
N THR A 183 -9.09 -7.84 -5.58
CA THR A 183 -9.99 -6.70 -5.86
C THR A 183 -10.27 -5.84 -4.63
N ASP A 184 -9.95 -6.39 -3.47
CA ASP A 184 -10.18 -5.89 -2.13
C ASP A 184 -9.19 -6.60 -1.19
N ASN A 185 -9.22 -6.26 0.11
CA ASN A 185 -8.37 -6.92 1.09
C ASN A 185 -8.83 -8.36 1.29
N SER A 186 -7.93 -9.31 1.02
CA SER A 186 -8.28 -10.72 0.96
C SER A 186 -7.41 -11.57 1.88
N THR A 187 -8.00 -12.64 2.39
CA THR A 187 -7.30 -13.66 3.18
C THR A 187 -7.35 -15.00 2.46
N ILE A 188 -6.21 -15.66 2.31
CA ILE A 188 -6.11 -17.03 1.78
C ILE A 188 -5.56 -17.95 2.87
N ARG A 189 -6.11 -19.17 2.95
CA ARG A 189 -5.78 -20.18 3.96
C ARG A 189 -5.20 -21.41 3.29
N PHE A 190 -4.15 -21.94 3.90
CA PHE A 190 -3.47 -23.16 3.51
C PHE A 190 -3.52 -24.15 4.66
N THR A 191 -4.17 -25.29 4.44
CA THR A 191 -4.47 -26.25 5.50
C THR A 191 -3.81 -27.60 5.32
N ASN A 192 -3.21 -27.82 4.16
CA ASN A 192 -2.65 -29.11 3.77
C ASN A 192 -1.12 -29.11 3.77
N VAL A 193 -0.49 -27.99 4.12
CA VAL A 193 0.97 -27.87 4.25
C VAL A 193 1.43 -28.53 5.55
N VAL A 194 2.40 -29.43 5.46
CA VAL A 194 2.95 -30.22 6.57
C VAL A 194 4.40 -29.82 6.83
N SER A 195 4.77 -29.71 8.10
CA SER A 195 6.15 -29.50 8.57
C SER A 195 6.59 -30.60 9.55
N LEU A 196 7.90 -30.76 9.76
CA LEU A 196 8.43 -31.68 10.78
C LEU A 196 7.86 -31.35 12.18
N ASP A 197 7.76 -30.07 12.51
CA ASP A 197 7.21 -29.60 13.78
C ASP A 197 5.75 -30.04 13.95
N SER A 198 4.94 -29.95 12.88
CA SER A 198 3.53 -30.37 12.92
C SER A 198 3.37 -31.89 13.07
N ILE A 199 4.23 -32.67 12.41
CA ILE A 199 4.23 -34.14 12.53
C ILE A 199 4.59 -34.55 13.95
N LEU A 200 5.64 -33.96 14.52
CA LEU A 200 6.08 -34.25 15.88
C LEU A 200 4.99 -33.89 16.89
N PHE A 201 4.34 -32.74 16.72
CA PHE A 201 3.23 -32.31 17.56
C PHE A 201 2.06 -33.31 17.55
N ILE A 202 1.65 -33.77 16.37
CA ILE A 202 0.58 -34.78 16.25
C ILE A 202 1.00 -36.12 16.86
N ALA A 203 2.23 -36.57 16.62
CA ALA A 203 2.74 -37.81 17.18
C ALA A 203 2.74 -37.78 18.72
N LEU A 204 3.13 -36.65 19.32
CA LEU A 204 3.07 -36.43 20.77
C LEU A 204 1.62 -36.40 21.28
N LEU A 205 0.71 -35.73 20.57
CA LEU A 205 -0.71 -35.72 20.91
C LEU A 205 -1.31 -37.14 20.88
N ILE A 206 -1.05 -37.92 19.84
CA ILE A 206 -1.53 -39.30 19.74
C ILE A 206 -0.96 -40.14 20.89
N SER A 207 0.34 -40.02 21.18
CA SER A 207 1.00 -40.74 22.27
C SER A 207 0.39 -40.43 23.65
N THR A 208 0.10 -39.15 23.92
CA THR A 208 -0.53 -38.72 25.18
C THR A 208 -1.97 -39.23 25.30
N ILE A 209 -2.75 -39.20 24.21
CA ILE A 209 -4.12 -39.75 24.17
C ILE A 209 -4.10 -41.26 24.44
N ILE A 210 -3.22 -42.01 23.78
CA ILE A 210 -3.08 -43.47 23.99
C ILE A 210 -2.70 -43.75 25.44
N SER A 211 -1.73 -43.01 25.99
CA SER A 211 -1.29 -43.17 27.39
C SER A 211 -2.43 -42.91 28.38
N LEU A 212 -3.25 -41.89 28.14
CA LEU A 212 -4.41 -41.56 28.97
C LEU A 212 -5.49 -42.65 28.90
N ILE A 213 -5.78 -43.17 27.70
CA ILE A 213 -6.75 -44.27 27.52
C ILE A 213 -6.28 -45.52 28.29
N LEU A 214 -5.01 -45.89 28.16
CA LEU A 214 -4.45 -47.03 28.88
C LEU A 214 -4.52 -46.85 30.40
N PHE A 215 -4.23 -45.65 30.91
CA PHE A 215 -4.33 -45.31 32.32
C PHE A 215 -5.77 -45.40 32.86
N ILE A 216 -6.76 -44.94 32.09
CA ILE A 216 -8.18 -45.06 32.45
C ILE A 216 -8.62 -46.53 32.47
N LEU A 217 -8.14 -47.35 31.52
CA LEU A 217 -8.43 -48.78 31.46
C LEU A 217 -7.80 -49.57 32.60
N THR A 218 -6.60 -49.19 33.06
CA THR A 218 -5.94 -49.85 34.20
C THR A 218 -6.56 -49.50 35.55
N ILE A 219 -7.08 -48.27 35.74
CA ILE A 219 -7.77 -47.87 36.99
C ILE A 219 -9.16 -48.50 37.14
N ARG A 220 -9.83 -48.81 36.03
CA ARG A 220 -11.17 -49.43 36.04
C ARG A 220 -11.16 -50.96 36.26
N ARG A 221 -9.98 -51.59 36.35
CA ARG A 221 -9.80 -53.00 36.71
C ARG A 221 -9.43 -53.13 38.17
#